data_AF-A0A351TYG5-F1
#
_entry.id   AF-A0A351TYG5-F1
#
_cell.length_a   1.000
_cell.length_b   1.000
_cell.length_c   1.000
_cell.angle_alpha   90.00
_cell.angle_beta   90.00
_cell.angle_gamma   90.00
#
_symmetry.space_group_name_H-M   'P 1'
#
loop_
_entity.id
_entity.type
_entity.pdbx_description
1 polymer ?
#
loop_
_entity_poly.entity_id
_entity_poly.type
_entity_poly.pdbx_seq_one_letter_code
_entity_poly.pdbx_strand_id
1 'polypeptide(L)'
;MNPLLEKLLDFGRLIVPQPVFDALQPYYHQGLAYLAAIWYGFPTRNMTVIGVTGTNGKSTVVFMLDKILSAAGYKTASLSTIQFKIGELEWPNNL
;
A
#
# COMPACT_ATOMS: atom_id res chain seq x y z
N MET A 1 -18.99 -6.46 -4.80
CA MET A 1 -18.08 -7.32 -5.58
C MET A 1 -18.95 -8.32 -6.34
N ASN A 2 -18.67 -8.60 -7.62
CA ASN A 2 -19.58 -9.36 -8.49
C ASN A 2 -19.47 -10.88 -8.17
N PRO A 3 -20.56 -11.62 -7.89
CA PRO A 3 -20.53 -13.04 -7.51
C PRO A 3 -19.87 -13.97 -8.54
N LEU A 4 -19.76 -13.53 -9.79
CA LEU A 4 -19.05 -14.24 -10.85
C LEU A 4 -17.53 -14.24 -10.64
N LEU A 5 -16.99 -13.15 -10.08
CA LEU A 5 -15.57 -12.99 -9.79
C LEU A 5 -15.15 -13.87 -8.62
N GLU A 6 -15.98 -13.98 -7.58
CA GLU A 6 -15.74 -14.89 -6.45
C GLU A 6 -15.67 -16.34 -6.91
N LYS A 7 -16.63 -16.79 -7.73
CA LYS A 7 -16.60 -18.14 -8.32
C LYS A 7 -15.34 -18.41 -9.15
N LEU A 8 -14.87 -17.41 -9.90
CA LEU A 8 -13.62 -17.51 -10.67
C LEU A 8 -12.38 -17.61 -9.78
N LEU A 9 -12.33 -16.81 -8.71
CA LEU A 9 -11.25 -16.83 -7.73
C LEU A 9 -11.22 -18.15 -6.96
N ASP A 10 -12.37 -18.66 -6.55
CA ASP A 10 -12.51 -19.93 -5.85
C ASP A 10 -12.16 -21.11 -6.74
N PHE A 11 -12.54 -21.08 -8.02
CA PHE A 11 -12.15 -22.08 -9.00
C PHE A 11 -10.63 -22.09 -9.23
N GLY A 12 -9.99 -20.92 -9.30
CA GLY A 12 -8.54 -20.80 -9.39
C GLY A 12 -7.81 -21.37 -8.18
N ARG A 13 -8.35 -21.17 -6.97
CA ARG A 13 -7.84 -21.76 -5.72
C ARG A 13 -8.02 -23.28 -5.65
N LEU A 14 -9.02 -23.83 -6.35
CA LEU A 14 -9.27 -25.27 -6.44
C LEU A 14 -8.23 -26.01 -7.31
N ILE A 15 -7.64 -25.31 -8.28
CA ILE A 15 -6.72 -25.88 -9.27
C ILE A 15 -5.27 -25.85 -8.79
N VAL A 16 -4.89 -24.90 -7.94
CA VAL A 16 -3.51 -24.75 -7.46
C VAL A 16 -3.35 -25.45 -6.11
N PRO A 17 -2.58 -26.54 -6.01
CA PRO A 17 -2.27 -27.16 -4.73
C PRO A 17 -1.57 -26.17 -3.79
N GLN A 18 -1.91 -26.15 -2.50
CA GLN A 18 -1.36 -25.15 -1.57
C GLN A 18 0.17 -25.04 -1.53
N PRO A 19 0.95 -26.14 -1.56
CA PRO A 19 2.41 -26.05 -1.60
C PRO A 19 2.93 -25.31 -2.84
N VAL A 20 2.22 -25.41 -3.96
CA VAL A 20 2.56 -24.72 -5.20
C VAL A 20 2.24 -23.24 -5.09
N PHE A 21 1.10 -22.90 -4.47
CA PHE A 21 0.72 -21.51 -4.20
C PHE A 21 1.75 -20.84 -3.29
N ASP A 22 2.10 -21.44 -2.16
CA ASP A 22 3.06 -20.90 -1.20
C ASP A 22 4.44 -20.67 -1.84
N ALA A 23 4.87 -21.59 -2.72
CA ALA A 23 6.13 -21.47 -3.45
C ALA A 23 6.12 -20.33 -4.50
N LEU A 24 4.99 -20.11 -5.18
CA LEU A 24 4.85 -19.12 -6.25
C LEU A 24 4.41 -17.73 -5.75
N GLN A 25 3.74 -17.67 -4.59
CA GLN A 25 3.17 -16.46 -4.01
C GLN A 25 4.19 -15.31 -3.89
N PRO A 26 5.45 -15.52 -3.43
CA PRO A 26 6.43 -14.44 -3.34
C PRO A 26 6.76 -13.83 -4.71
N TYR A 27 6.94 -14.67 -5.74
CA TYR A 27 7.25 -14.22 -7.11
C TYR A 27 6.08 -13.48 -7.74
N TYR A 28 4.86 -13.95 -7.49
CA TYR A 28 3.64 -13.28 -7.92
C TYR A 28 3.52 -11.87 -7.30
N HIS A 29 3.68 -11.74 -5.98
CA HIS A 29 3.59 -10.44 -5.30
C HIS A 29 4.70 -9.49 -5.75
N GLN A 30 5.93 -9.98 -5.92
CA GLN A 30 7.01 -9.18 -6.47
C GLN A 30 6.71 -8.73 -7.91
N GLY A 31 6.23 -9.63 -8.76
CA GLY A 31 5.85 -9.33 -10.14
C GLY A 31 4.78 -8.24 -10.21
N LEU A 32 3.73 -8.34 -9.39
CA LEU A 32 2.70 -7.29 -9.29
C LEU A 32 3.27 -5.95 -8.82
N ALA A 33 4.14 -5.96 -7.81
CA ALA A 33 4.76 -4.74 -7.30
C ALA A 33 5.61 -4.05 -8.39
N TYR A 34 6.39 -4.81 -9.16
CA TYR A 34 7.17 -4.29 -10.28
C TYR A 34 6.29 -3.77 -11.41
N LEU A 35 5.24 -4.50 -11.79
CA LEU A 35 4.29 -4.07 -12.83
C LEU A 35 3.62 -2.76 -12.43
N ALA A 36 3.18 -2.62 -11.18
CA ALA A 36 2.63 -1.37 -10.67
C ALA A 36 3.67 -0.25 -10.72
N ALA A 37 4.91 -0.49 -10.29
CA ALA A 37 5.98 0.50 -10.33
C ALA A 37 6.27 0.97 -11.78
N ILE A 38 6.27 0.07 -12.75
CA ILE A 38 6.43 0.40 -14.18
C ILE A 38 5.24 1.20 -14.68
N TRP A 39 4.01 0.76 -14.40
CA TRP A 39 2.78 1.41 -14.83
C TRP A 39 2.68 2.86 -14.32
N TYR A 40 3.10 3.11 -13.08
CA TYR A 40 3.13 4.44 -12.47
C TYR A 40 4.45 5.21 -12.69
N GLY A 41 5.39 4.66 -13.46
CA GLY A 41 6.64 5.36 -13.83
C GLY A 41 7.63 5.58 -12.69
N PHE A 42 7.72 4.66 -11.73
CA PHE A 42 8.59 4.73 -10.55
C PHE A 42 8.44 6.05 -9.76
N PRO A 43 7.25 6.35 -9.21
CA PRO A 43 6.94 7.66 -8.62
C PRO A 43 7.89 8.02 -7.46
N THR A 44 8.42 7.01 -6.76
CA THR A 44 9.37 7.16 -5.65
C THR A 44 10.70 7.81 -6.05
N ARG A 45 11.05 7.88 -7.34
CA ARG A 45 12.26 8.57 -7.81
C ARG A 45 12.18 10.10 -7.65
N ASN A 46 10.97 10.65 -7.57
CA ASN A 46 10.71 12.09 -7.50
C ASN A 46 10.20 12.52 -6.11
N MET A 47 10.23 11.64 -5.10
CA MET A 47 9.75 11.94 -3.75
C MET A 47 10.53 11.17 -2.69
N THR A 48 10.69 11.78 -1.52
CA THR A 48 11.27 11.10 -0.35
C THR A 48 10.20 10.23 0.32
N VAL A 49 10.44 8.92 0.38
CA VAL A 49 9.54 7.97 1.05
C VAL A 49 10.08 7.63 2.44
N ILE A 50 9.27 7.88 3.48
CA ILE A 50 9.62 7.57 4.87
C ILE A 50 8.73 6.43 5.36
N GLY A 51 9.34 5.26 5.61
CA GLY A 51 8.66 4.10 6.17
C GLY A 51 8.78 4.07 7.70
N VAL A 52 7.65 4.06 8.40
CA VAL A 52 7.60 3.94 9.87
C VAL A 52 7.17 2.52 10.25
N THR A 53 8.09 1.76 10.85
CA THR A 53 7.84 0.40 11.35
C THR A 53 8.00 0.32 12.86
N GLY A 54 7.37 -0.68 13.48
CA GLY A 54 7.40 -0.91 14.92
C GLY A 54 6.09 -1.50 15.43
N THR A 55 6.12 -2.07 16.63
CA THR A 55 4.94 -2.71 17.24
C THR A 55 3.84 -1.68 17.53
N ASN A 56 4.22 -0.54 18.14
CA ASN A 56 3.30 0.50 18.57
C ASN A 56 3.73 1.89 18.06
N GLY A 57 2.80 2.83 18.00
CA GLY A 57 3.08 4.25 17.73
C GLY A 57 3.31 4.63 16.27
N LYS A 58 3.24 3.69 15.31
CA LYS A 58 3.43 3.97 13.88
C LYS A 58 2.55 5.13 13.38
N SER A 59 1.24 5.03 13.61
CA SER A 59 0.27 6.04 13.16
C SER A 59 0.54 7.41 13.79
N THR A 60 0.89 7.43 15.08
CA THR A 60 1.25 8.67 15.80
C THR A 60 2.50 9.31 15.21
N VAL A 61 3.53 8.52 14.92
CA VAL A 61 4.78 9.02 14.33
C VAL A 61 4.54 9.52 12.90
N VAL A 62 3.76 8.79 12.08
CA VAL A 62 3.37 9.25 10.73
C VAL A 62 2.64 10.59 10.79
N PHE A 63 1.71 10.75 11.74
CA PHE A 63 0.97 11.99 11.93
C PHE A 63 1.91 13.15 12.35
N MET A 64 2.80 12.90 13.31
CA MET A 64 3.78 13.91 13.74
C MET A 64 4.71 14.34 12.60
N LEU A 65 5.26 13.37 11.84
CA LEU A 65 6.11 13.66 10.69
C LEU A 65 5.39 14.50 9.64
N ASP A 66 4.15 14.14 9.30
CA ASP A 66 3.34 14.89 8.34
C ASP A 66 3.12 16.33 8.80
N LYS A 67 2.75 16.55 10.07
CA LYS A 67 2.52 17.91 10.61
C LYS A 67 3.80 18.73 10.66
N ILE A 68 4.92 18.15 11.09
CA ILE A 68 6.22 18.84 11.15
C ILE A 68 6.67 19.25 9.74
N LEU A 69 6.62 18.34 8.78
CA LEU A 69 7.06 18.61 7.41
C LEU A 69 6.11 19.57 6.68
N SER A 70 4.79 19.43 6.86
CA SER A 70 3.81 20.38 6.33
C SER A 70 4.05 21.79 6.89
N ALA A 71 4.25 21.91 8.21
CA ALA A 71 4.51 23.19 8.87
C ALA A 71 5.84 23.83 8.41
N ALA A 72 6.83 23.02 8.03
CA ALA A 72 8.08 23.47 7.43
C ALA A 72 7.93 23.86 5.94
N GLY A 73 6.72 23.81 5.36
CA GLY A 73 6.43 24.24 4.00
C GLY A 73 6.62 23.16 2.93
N TYR A 74 6.86 21.90 3.31
CA TYR A 74 6.96 20.79 2.36
C TYR A 74 5.57 20.30 1.95
N LYS A 75 5.43 19.91 0.67
CA LYS A 75 4.26 19.16 0.20
C LYS A 75 4.40 17.71 0.66
N THR A 76 3.51 17.27 1.53
CA THR A 76 3.52 15.92 2.10
C THR A 76 2.31 15.11 1.66
N ALA A 77 2.48 13.79 1.72
CA ALA A 77 1.40 12.83 1.71
C ALA A 77 1.65 11.83 2.84
N SER A 78 0.59 11.38 3.50
CA SER A 78 0.70 10.40 4.59
C SER A 78 -0.36 9.31 4.46
N LEU A 79 0.04 8.11 4.90
CA LEU A 79 -0.77 6.90 4.85
C LEU A 79 -0.67 6.24 6.22
N SER A 80 -1.81 6.06 6.87
CA SER A 80 -1.90 5.49 8.21
C SER A 80 -3.15 4.64 8.36
N THR A 81 -3.25 3.93 9.48
CA THR A 81 -4.45 3.13 9.81
C THR A 81 -5.71 3.98 9.92
N ILE A 82 -5.59 5.27 10.28
CA ILE A 82 -6.74 6.13 10.57
C ILE A 82 -7.15 6.94 9.34
N GLN A 83 -6.17 7.40 8.57
CA GLN A 83 -6.39 8.38 7.50
C GLN A 83 -5.35 8.30 6.39
N PHE A 84 -5.76 8.78 5.23
CA PHE A 84 -4.90 9.18 4.13
C PHE A 84 -4.89 10.70 4.01
N LYS A 85 -3.75 11.26 3.61
CA LYS A 85 -3.61 12.68 3.30
C LYS A 85 -2.72 12.89 2.08
N ILE A 86 -3.08 13.82 1.20
CA ILE A 86 -2.28 14.28 0.07
C ILE A 86 -2.41 15.81 -0.02
N GLY A 87 -1.34 16.55 0.35
CA GLY A 87 -1.41 18.01 0.46
C GLY A 87 -2.50 18.42 1.46
N GLU A 88 -3.48 19.19 1.02
CA GLU A 88 -4.62 19.62 1.85
C GLU A 88 -5.80 18.64 1.86
N LEU A 89 -5.76 17.59 1.02
CA LEU A 89 -6.83 16.60 0.94
C LEU A 89 -6.61 15.52 2.00
N GLU A 90 -7.60 15.31 2.88
CA GLU A 90 -7.53 14.34 3.97
C GLU A 90 -8.86 13.57 4.07
N TRP A 91 -8.78 12.24 4.21
CA TRP A 91 -9.97 11.37 4.34
C TRP A 91 -9.67 10.12 5.18
N PRO A 92 -10.70 9.53 5.84
CA PRO A 92 -10.53 8.34 6.66
C PRO A 92 -10.13 7.12 5.81
N ASN A 93 -9.28 6.27 6.37
CA ASN A 93 -8.91 5.01 5.73
C ASN A 93 -10.00 3.95 5.97
N ASN A 94 -10.83 3.71 4.94
CA ASN A 94 -11.91 2.72 4.94
C ASN A 94 -11.59 1.50 4.04
N LEU A 95 -10.33 1.33 3.64
CA LEU A 95 -9.90 0.18 2.81
C LEU A 95 -9.85 -1.12 3.60
#